data_AF-A0A1Q8QBR2-F1
#
_entry.id   AF-A0A1Q8QBR2-F1
#
_cell.length_a   1.000
_cell.length_b   1.000
_cell.length_c   1.000
_cell.angle_alpha   90.00
_cell.angle_beta   90.00
_cell.angle_gamma   90.00
#
_symmetry.space_group_name_H-M   'P 1'
#
loop_
_entity.id
_entity.type
_entity.pdbx_description
1 polymer ?
#
loop_
_entity_poly.entity_id
_entity_poly.type
_entity_poly.pdbx_seq_one_letter_code
_entity_poly.pdbx_strand_id
1 'polypeptide(L)'
;MSRPNANEFTTGESYRKMLLRMAKESGIDSPTDDDLARMDRKRVGKTLSNKAWQSQVDPEAKITKMKDGRTHLAYKPEHAVDLDTGAVVAVEVHEADKGDTSTLQKTLGTAQESLRRVTPTPPCQDDPAKLVADIQKRYVLHVAGFNLGLLMRLKTGHGTSRGWANVYFALVWTTQHPF
;
A
#
# COMPACT_ATOMS: atom_id res chain seq x y z
N MET A 1 13.35 -30.26 8.38
CA MET A 1 12.17 -29.71 7.68
C MET A 1 12.65 -28.82 6.55
N SER A 2 12.36 -29.18 5.30
CA SER A 2 12.76 -28.42 4.12
C SER A 2 12.02 -27.08 4.10
N ARG A 3 12.68 -26.00 3.65
CA ARG A 3 12.02 -24.69 3.50
C ARG A 3 10.98 -24.79 2.38
N PRO A 4 9.76 -24.27 2.55
CA PRO A 4 8.75 -24.31 1.49
C PRO A 4 9.26 -23.57 0.26
N ASN A 5 9.05 -24.19 -0.91
CA ASN A 5 9.39 -23.63 -2.21
C ASN A 5 8.24 -22.71 -2.67
N ALA A 6 8.59 -21.54 -3.20
CA ALA A 6 7.73 -20.63 -3.97
C ALA A 6 6.67 -21.30 -4.87
N ASN A 7 6.96 -22.51 -5.38
CA ASN A 7 6.11 -23.31 -6.26
C ASN A 7 4.90 -23.97 -5.57
N GLU A 8 4.82 -24.03 -4.24
CA GLU A 8 3.67 -24.64 -3.55
C GLU A 8 2.38 -23.84 -3.69
N PHE A 9 2.48 -22.53 -4.00
CA PHE A 9 1.32 -21.66 -4.19
C PHE A 9 0.83 -21.59 -5.64
N THR A 10 1.59 -22.14 -6.60
CA THR A 10 1.31 -22.05 -8.04
C THR A 10 0.93 -23.39 -8.67
N THR A 11 0.91 -24.48 -7.90
CA THR A 11 0.54 -25.84 -8.35
C THR A 11 -0.91 -26.00 -8.78
N GLY A 12 -1.77 -24.97 -8.62
CA GLY A 12 -3.20 -25.04 -8.90
C GLY A 12 -3.98 -25.97 -7.96
N GLU A 13 -3.31 -26.50 -6.93
CA GLU A 13 -3.92 -27.32 -5.90
C GLU A 13 -4.87 -26.47 -5.04
N SER A 14 -6.06 -27.00 -4.72
CA SER A 14 -6.96 -26.30 -3.82
C SER A 14 -6.36 -26.23 -2.42
N TYR A 15 -6.57 -25.10 -1.73
CA TYR A 15 -6.02 -24.85 -0.40
C TYR A 15 -6.30 -25.99 0.60
N ARG A 16 -7.52 -26.55 0.57
CA ARG A 16 -7.89 -27.69 1.42
C ARG A 16 -7.09 -28.96 1.08
N LYS A 17 -6.85 -29.23 -0.21
CA LYS A 17 -6.10 -30.41 -0.66
C LYS A 17 -4.61 -30.29 -0.27
N MET A 18 -4.04 -29.09 -0.40
CA MET A 18 -2.70 -28.77 0.08
C MET A 18 -2.57 -29.02 1.60
N LEU A 19 -3.54 -28.58 2.42
CA LEU A 19 -3.53 -28.84 3.87
C LEU A 19 -3.64 -30.34 4.21
N LEU A 20 -4.51 -31.08 3.52
CA LEU A 20 -4.66 -32.52 3.72
C LEU A 20 -3.36 -33.28 3.39
N ARG A 21 -2.70 -32.91 2.29
CA ARG A 21 -1.41 -33.48 1.90
C ARG A 21 -0.35 -33.24 2.98
N MET A 22 -0.22 -32.00 3.46
CA MET A 22 0.73 -31.67 4.54
C MET A 22 0.44 -32.40 5.85
N ALA A 23 -0.84 -32.59 6.19
CA ALA A 23 -1.23 -33.33 7.38
C ALA A 23 -0.84 -34.81 7.27
N LYS A 24 -1.07 -35.44 6.11
CA LYS A 24 -0.65 -36.81 5.84
C LYS A 24 0.87 -36.97 5.85
N GLU A 25 1.62 -36.05 5.23
CA GLU A 25 3.08 -36.00 5.28
C GLU A 25 3.63 -35.82 6.71
N SER A 26 2.85 -35.18 7.57
CA SER A 26 3.15 -35.00 9.00
C SER A 26 2.68 -36.17 9.88
N GLY A 27 2.17 -37.26 9.29
CA GLY A 27 1.74 -38.47 10.00
C GLY A 27 0.32 -38.42 10.58
N ILE A 28 -0.51 -37.47 10.16
CA ILE A 28 -1.94 -37.39 10.55
C ILE A 28 -2.77 -38.00 9.42
N ASP A 29 -3.14 -39.27 9.54
CA ASP A 29 -3.86 -40.01 8.48
C ASP A 29 -5.34 -39.61 8.32
N SER A 30 -5.96 -39.07 9.36
CA SER A 30 -7.37 -38.63 9.34
C SER A 30 -7.53 -37.31 10.07
N PRO A 31 -7.00 -36.21 9.52
CA PRO A 31 -7.01 -34.90 10.16
C PRO A 31 -8.44 -34.34 10.20
N THR A 32 -8.84 -33.83 11.36
CA THR A 32 -10.05 -33.01 11.46
C THR A 32 -9.79 -31.59 10.94
N ASP A 33 -10.86 -30.83 10.63
CA ASP A 33 -10.72 -29.43 10.18
C ASP A 33 -9.98 -28.56 11.22
N ASP A 34 -10.17 -28.85 12.52
CA ASP A 34 -9.44 -28.20 13.61
C ASP A 34 -7.95 -28.54 13.65
N ASP A 35 -7.59 -29.79 13.29
CA ASP A 35 -6.19 -30.20 13.19
C ASP A 35 -5.50 -29.50 12.02
N LEU A 36 -6.18 -29.41 10.87
CA LEU A 36 -5.71 -28.65 9.71
C LEU A 36 -5.51 -27.17 10.07
N ALA A 37 -6.46 -26.55 10.77
CA ALA A 37 -6.36 -25.15 11.18
C ALA A 37 -5.25 -24.90 12.24
N ARG A 38 -5.05 -25.82 13.19
CA ARG A 38 -3.92 -25.74 14.14
C ARG A 38 -2.57 -25.87 13.44
N MET A 39 -2.46 -26.83 12.53
CA MET A 39 -1.25 -27.07 11.75
C MET A 39 -0.92 -25.84 10.89
N ASP A 40 -1.89 -25.29 10.16
CA ASP A 40 -1.67 -24.13 9.31
C ASP A 40 -1.26 -22.88 10.10
N ARG A 41 -1.87 -22.66 11.28
CA ARG A 41 -1.49 -21.55 12.16
C ARG A 41 -0.03 -21.62 12.59
N LYS A 42 0.46 -22.80 12.92
CA LYS A 42 1.85 -23.07 13.36
C LYS A 42 2.83 -23.27 12.19
N ARG A 43 2.36 -23.22 10.95
CA ARG A 43 3.18 -23.45 9.76
C ARG A 43 4.29 -22.40 9.64
N VAL A 44 5.53 -22.89 9.67
CA VAL A 44 6.73 -22.06 9.46
C VAL A 44 6.91 -21.79 7.96
N GLY A 45 7.27 -20.57 7.58
CA GLY A 45 7.48 -20.20 6.17
C GLY A 45 6.20 -19.91 5.38
N LYS A 46 5.05 -19.72 6.05
CA LYS A 46 3.78 -19.37 5.39
C LYS A 46 3.78 -18.00 4.71
N THR A 47 4.67 -17.10 5.13
CA THR A 47 4.78 -15.75 4.60
C THR A 47 5.79 -15.70 3.47
N LEU A 48 5.40 -15.05 2.38
CA LEU A 48 6.23 -14.90 1.18
C LEU A 48 6.63 -13.43 1.04
N SER A 49 7.87 -13.18 0.64
CA SER A 49 8.41 -11.82 0.44
C SER A 49 8.74 -11.61 -1.02
N ASN A 50 8.76 -10.35 -1.48
CA ASN A 50 9.18 -9.99 -2.85
C ASN A 50 10.63 -10.39 -3.19
N LYS A 51 11.46 -10.73 -2.19
CA LYS A 51 12.81 -11.29 -2.41
C LYS A 51 12.79 -12.80 -2.67
N ALA A 52 11.80 -13.50 -2.14
CA ALA A 52 11.71 -14.96 -2.18
C ALA A 52 10.75 -15.47 -3.27
N TRP A 53 9.96 -14.58 -3.86
CA TRP A 53 8.98 -14.95 -4.87
C TRP A 53 8.66 -13.75 -5.77
N GLN A 54 8.35 -14.07 -7.03
CA GLN A 54 7.90 -13.14 -8.05
C GLN A 54 6.75 -13.81 -8.81
N SER A 55 5.78 -13.01 -9.26
CA SER A 55 4.66 -13.52 -10.05
C SER A 55 5.14 -13.99 -11.42
N GLN A 56 4.64 -15.16 -11.85
CA GLN A 56 4.99 -15.74 -13.15
C GLN A 56 4.32 -15.02 -14.32
N VAL A 57 3.13 -14.46 -14.10
CA VAL A 57 2.34 -13.78 -15.13
C VAL A 57 2.60 -12.28 -15.19
N ASP A 58 3.02 -11.70 -14.07
CA ASP A 58 3.32 -10.29 -13.95
C ASP A 58 4.50 -10.08 -13.00
N PRO A 59 5.74 -10.21 -13.50
CA PRO A 59 6.95 -10.09 -12.67
C PRO A 59 7.15 -8.71 -12.02
N GLU A 60 6.52 -7.66 -12.55
CA GLU A 60 6.68 -6.28 -12.07
C GLU A 60 5.76 -5.97 -10.89
N ALA A 61 4.59 -6.62 -10.82
CA ALA A 61 3.69 -6.49 -9.68
C ALA A 61 4.32 -7.02 -8.39
N LYS A 62 4.23 -6.24 -7.31
CA LYS A 62 4.79 -6.59 -6.00
C LYS A 62 3.71 -6.93 -4.99
N ILE A 63 4.05 -7.87 -4.10
CA ILE A 63 3.26 -8.17 -2.90
C ILE A 63 3.33 -6.94 -1.99
N THR A 64 2.17 -6.32 -1.72
CA THR A 64 2.05 -5.18 -0.82
C THR A 64 0.82 -5.30 0.07
N LYS A 65 0.85 -4.66 1.24
CA LYS A 65 -0.28 -4.64 2.17
C LYS A 65 -1.09 -3.36 1.96
N MET A 66 -2.37 -3.54 1.65
CA MET A 66 -3.33 -2.46 1.42
C MET A 66 -3.83 -1.86 2.74
N LYS A 67 -4.49 -0.70 2.65
CA LYS A 67 -5.02 0.04 3.83
C LYS A 67 -6.09 -0.73 4.61
N ASP A 68 -6.80 -1.64 3.96
CA ASP A 68 -7.78 -2.53 4.57
C ASP A 68 -7.14 -3.74 5.27
N GLY A 69 -5.81 -3.84 5.25
CA GLY A 69 -5.05 -4.91 5.88
C GLY A 69 -4.85 -6.15 5.01
N ARG A 70 -5.47 -6.23 3.83
CA ARG A 70 -5.27 -7.34 2.89
C ARG A 70 -3.96 -7.20 2.12
N THR A 71 -3.43 -8.32 1.64
CA THR A 71 -2.21 -8.36 0.83
C THR A 71 -2.57 -8.62 -0.62
N HIS A 72 -2.09 -7.77 -1.53
CA HIS A 72 -2.40 -7.80 -2.96
C HIS A 72 -1.11 -7.75 -3.78
N LEU A 73 -1.16 -8.21 -5.03
CA LEU A 73 -0.19 -7.83 -6.06
C LEU A 73 -0.59 -6.47 -6.60
N ALA A 74 0.32 -5.51 -6.59
CA ALA A 74 0.00 -4.15 -6.97
C ALA A 74 1.18 -3.40 -7.59
N TYR A 75 0.81 -2.24 -8.11
CA TYR A 75 1.70 -1.17 -8.56
C TYR A 75 1.46 0.08 -7.71
N LYS A 76 2.44 0.98 -7.74
CA LYS A 76 2.33 2.30 -7.14
C LYS A 76 2.30 3.37 -8.25
N PRO A 77 1.11 3.87 -8.63
CA PRO A 77 1.03 5.03 -9.50
C PRO A 77 1.42 6.28 -8.72
N GLU A 78 2.31 7.09 -9.30
CA GLU A 78 2.75 8.37 -8.78
C GLU A 78 2.66 9.42 -9.88
N HIS A 79 2.19 10.63 -9.55
CA HIS A 79 2.02 11.70 -10.53
C HIS A 79 2.48 13.04 -9.95
N ALA A 80 3.08 13.87 -10.81
CA ALA A 80 3.44 15.25 -10.49
C ALA A 80 2.47 16.18 -11.22
N VAL A 81 2.00 17.21 -10.51
CA VAL A 81 1.01 18.18 -11.00
C VAL A 81 1.56 19.58 -10.81
N ASP A 82 1.48 20.39 -11.85
CA ASP A 82 1.67 21.83 -11.74
C ASP A 82 0.47 22.44 -11.01
N LEU A 83 0.73 23.11 -9.88
CA LEU A 83 -0.32 23.63 -9.01
C LEU A 83 -1.04 24.84 -9.60
N ASP A 84 -0.38 25.58 -10.50
CA ASP A 84 -0.93 26.80 -11.09
C ASP A 84 -1.89 26.50 -12.25
N THR A 85 -1.63 25.42 -13.01
CA THR A 85 -2.46 25.04 -14.17
C THR A 85 -3.25 23.75 -13.97
N GLY A 86 -2.95 22.96 -12.95
CA GLY A 86 -3.50 21.62 -12.77
C GLY A 86 -2.99 20.58 -13.78
N ALA A 87 -2.01 20.93 -14.62
CA ALA A 87 -1.46 20.03 -15.62
C ALA A 87 -0.65 18.91 -14.96
N VAL A 88 -0.86 17.67 -15.39
CA VAL A 88 -0.02 16.53 -14.98
C VAL A 88 1.28 16.58 -15.78
N VAL A 89 2.38 16.84 -15.09
CA VAL A 89 3.72 16.99 -15.69
C VAL A 89 4.55 15.71 -15.63
N ALA A 90 4.15 14.74 -14.82
CA ALA A 90 4.69 13.38 -14.86
C ALA A 90 3.67 12.35 -14.38
N VAL A 91 3.73 11.16 -14.97
CA VAL A 91 3.04 9.95 -14.50
C VAL A 91 4.06 8.83 -14.50
N GLU A 92 4.29 8.26 -13.33
CA GLU A 92 5.21 7.16 -13.12
C GLU A 92 4.48 5.99 -12.46
N VAL A 93 4.86 4.79 -12.84
CA VAL A 93 4.43 3.57 -12.16
C VAL A 93 5.66 2.95 -11.53
N HIS A 94 5.59 2.75 -10.21
CA HIS A 94 6.67 2.18 -9.41
C HIS A 94 6.25 0.82 -8.84
N GLU A 95 7.25 0.06 -8.41
CA GLU A 95 7.04 -1.16 -7.63
C GLU A 95 6.29 -0.84 -6.31
N ALA A 96 5.26 -1.62 -5.99
CA ALA A 96 4.38 -1.31 -4.85
C ALA A 96 4.98 -1.51 -3.45
N ASP A 97 6.20 -2.04 -3.37
CA ASP A 97 6.96 -2.16 -2.13
C ASP A 97 7.98 -1.00 -1.92
N LYS A 98 8.00 -0.02 -2.83
CA LYS A 98 8.83 1.19 -2.72
C LYS A 98 8.08 2.32 -2.00
N GLY A 99 8.72 2.86 -0.97
CA GLY A 99 8.20 4.00 -0.21
C GLY A 99 8.30 5.32 -0.99
N ASP A 100 7.48 6.31 -0.61
CA ASP A 100 7.38 7.62 -1.29
C ASP A 100 8.73 8.32 -1.42
N THR A 101 9.56 8.31 -0.37
CA THR A 101 10.89 8.92 -0.39
C THR A 101 11.80 8.35 -1.47
N SER A 102 11.66 7.05 -1.78
CA SER A 102 12.52 6.37 -2.76
C SER A 102 12.08 6.55 -4.21
N THR A 103 10.80 6.83 -4.45
CA THR A 103 10.23 6.96 -5.80
C THR A 103 10.22 8.39 -6.31
N LEU A 104 10.21 9.37 -5.39
CA LEU A 104 10.05 10.79 -5.68
C LEU A 104 11.10 11.37 -6.63
N GLN A 105 12.37 10.96 -6.50
CA GLN A 105 13.44 11.48 -7.38
C GLN A 105 13.23 11.09 -8.85
N LYS A 106 12.72 9.88 -9.10
CA LYS A 106 12.42 9.42 -10.46
C LYS A 106 11.29 10.25 -11.06
N THR A 107 10.20 10.44 -10.32
CA THR A 107 9.04 11.24 -10.77
C THR A 107 9.42 12.70 -11.00
N LEU A 108 10.27 13.29 -10.15
CA LEU A 108 10.81 14.64 -10.37
C LEU A 108 11.65 14.74 -11.64
N GLY A 109 12.51 13.76 -11.91
CA GLY A 109 13.29 13.70 -13.14
C GLY A 109 12.40 13.67 -14.39
N THR A 110 11.36 12.83 -14.37
CA THR A 110 10.38 12.77 -15.47
C THR A 110 9.64 14.10 -15.62
N ALA A 111 9.22 14.74 -14.53
CA ALA A 111 8.56 16.04 -14.58
C ALA A 111 9.47 17.11 -15.19
N GLN A 112 10.75 17.15 -14.80
CA GLN A 112 11.72 18.10 -15.33
C GLN A 112 11.95 17.88 -16.83
N GLU A 113 12.01 16.64 -17.29
CA GLU A 113 12.16 16.31 -18.71
C GLU A 113 10.90 16.70 -19.51
N SER A 114 9.71 16.40 -18.99
CA SER A 114 8.46 16.85 -19.60
C SER A 114 8.42 18.37 -19.76
N LEU A 115 8.78 19.12 -18.70
CA LEU A 115 8.81 20.58 -18.73
C LEU A 115 9.82 21.13 -19.73
N ARG A 116 10.98 20.48 -19.90
CA ARG A 116 11.99 20.89 -20.90
C ARG A 116 11.50 20.72 -22.34
N ARG A 117 10.59 19.78 -22.59
CA ARG A 117 10.02 19.53 -23.93
C ARG A 117 8.94 20.54 -24.30
N VAL A 118 8.30 21.14 -23.30
CA VAL A 118 7.28 22.16 -23.52
C VAL A 118 7.98 23.47 -23.87
N THR A 119 7.67 24.01 -25.05
CA THR A 119 8.14 25.33 -25.47
C THR A 119 7.29 26.42 -24.81
N PRO A 120 7.80 27.66 -24.68
CA PRO A 120 7.08 28.76 -24.02
C PRO A 120 5.78 29.20 -24.70
N THR A 121 5.41 28.59 -25.84
CA THR A 121 4.22 28.97 -26.59
C THR A 121 2.98 28.44 -25.87
N PRO A 122 2.21 29.29 -25.16
CA PRO A 122 1.01 28.83 -24.49
C PRO A 122 -0.06 28.53 -25.55
N PRO A 123 -0.85 27.46 -25.42
CA PRO A 123 -2.11 27.37 -26.17
C PRO A 123 -2.94 28.62 -25.81
N CYS A 124 -3.51 29.26 -26.84
CA CYS A 124 -4.42 30.40 -26.72
C CYS A 124 -5.38 30.22 -25.54
N GLN A 125 -5.38 31.16 -24.60
CA GLN A 125 -6.21 31.13 -23.41
C GLN A 125 -7.65 31.50 -23.77
N ASP A 126 -8.53 30.50 -23.83
CA ASP A 126 -9.97 30.68 -23.63
C ASP A 126 -10.46 29.68 -22.57
N ASP A 127 -10.31 30.11 -21.31
CA ASP A 127 -10.90 29.69 -20.01
C ASP A 127 -10.85 28.21 -19.51
N PRO A 128 -9.83 27.86 -18.68
CA PRO A 128 -9.82 26.67 -17.82
C PRO A 128 -10.10 26.93 -16.31
N ALA A 129 -10.56 28.11 -15.90
CA ALA A 129 -10.47 28.60 -14.51
C ALA A 129 -11.28 27.82 -13.45
N LYS A 130 -12.24 26.97 -13.84
CA LYS A 130 -13.04 26.18 -12.89
C LYS A 130 -12.42 24.85 -12.47
N LEU A 131 -11.57 24.23 -13.28
CA LEU A 131 -10.99 22.91 -12.97
C LEU A 131 -9.74 23.02 -12.07
N VAL A 132 -8.92 24.05 -12.31
CA VAL A 132 -7.65 24.31 -11.62
C VAL A 132 -7.87 24.63 -10.14
N ALA A 133 -8.88 25.45 -9.82
CA ALA A 133 -9.17 25.84 -8.45
C ALA A 133 -9.60 24.67 -7.55
N ASP A 134 -10.26 23.65 -8.10
CA ASP A 134 -10.71 22.49 -7.31
C ASP A 134 -9.60 21.47 -7.07
N ILE A 135 -8.66 21.32 -8.01
CA ILE A 135 -7.46 20.51 -7.80
C ILE A 135 -6.54 21.16 -6.77
N GLN A 136 -6.32 22.48 -6.88
CA GLN A 136 -5.47 23.23 -5.95
C GLN A 136 -6.00 23.14 -4.51
N LYS A 137 -7.30 23.31 -4.29
CA LYS A 137 -7.93 23.13 -2.97
C LYS A 137 -7.69 21.73 -2.41
N ARG A 138 -7.84 20.69 -3.23
CA ARG A 138 -7.65 19.30 -2.79
C ARG A 138 -6.19 18.99 -2.45
N TYR A 139 -5.25 19.52 -3.23
CA TYR A 139 -3.81 19.32 -3.01
C TYR A 139 -3.33 20.07 -1.76
N VAL A 140 -3.76 21.31 -1.57
CA VAL A 140 -3.47 22.09 -0.36
C VAL A 140 -4.03 21.41 0.89
N LEU A 141 -5.24 20.85 0.83
CA LEU A 141 -5.81 20.08 1.93
C LEU A 141 -4.98 18.81 2.24
N HIS A 142 -4.48 18.10 1.24
CA HIS A 142 -3.62 16.93 1.44
C HIS A 142 -2.26 17.30 2.06
N VAL A 143 -1.58 18.32 1.54
CA VAL A 143 -0.28 18.77 2.05
C VAL A 143 -0.41 19.36 3.46
N ALA A 144 -1.41 20.23 3.68
CA ALA A 144 -1.69 20.79 5.00
C ALA A 144 -2.07 19.68 6.00
N GLY A 145 -2.89 18.71 5.59
CA GLY A 145 -3.25 17.56 6.41
C GLY A 145 -2.06 16.68 6.79
N PHE A 146 -1.14 16.43 5.85
CA PHE A 146 0.08 15.66 6.11
C PHE A 146 1.04 16.39 7.06
N ASN A 147 1.30 17.68 6.80
CA ASN A 147 2.17 18.50 7.64
C ASN A 147 1.59 18.70 9.04
N LEU A 148 0.27 18.85 9.14
CA LEU A 148 -0.43 18.86 10.43
C LEU A 148 -0.26 17.53 11.15
N GLY A 149 -0.38 16.39 10.46
CA GLY A 149 -0.13 15.07 11.03
C GLY A 149 1.29 14.90 11.59
N LEU A 150 2.31 15.45 10.92
CA LEU A 150 3.69 15.46 11.42
C LEU A 150 3.83 16.31 12.69
N LEU A 151 3.28 17.53 12.69
CA LEU A 151 3.27 18.43 13.84
C LEU A 151 2.55 17.82 15.04
N MET A 152 1.40 17.18 14.80
CA MET A 152 0.61 16.53 15.84
C MET A 152 1.33 15.31 16.41
N ARG A 153 2.03 14.53 15.57
CA ARG A 153 2.89 13.43 16.05
C ARG A 153 4.04 13.93 16.93
N LEU A 154 4.67 15.06 16.56
CA LEU A 154 5.75 15.65 17.34
C LEU A 154 5.26 16.16 18.71
N LYS A 155 4.11 16.83 18.76
CA LYS A 155 3.59 17.44 19.99
C LYS A 155 2.86 16.47 20.90
N THR A 156 2.22 15.44 20.36
CA THR A 156 1.26 14.59 21.10
C THR A 156 1.48 13.09 20.92
N GLY A 157 2.47 12.68 20.12
CA GLY A 157 2.69 11.29 19.72
C GLY A 157 1.70 10.76 18.67
N HIS A 158 0.61 11.48 18.39
CA HIS A 158 -0.50 11.01 17.55
C HIS A 158 -0.73 11.94 16.36
N GLY A 159 -0.36 11.45 15.16
CA GLY A 159 -0.39 12.24 13.92
C GLY A 159 -1.52 11.92 12.94
N THR A 160 -2.46 11.06 13.32
CA THR A 160 -3.58 10.65 12.45
C THR A 160 -4.90 10.78 13.20
N SER A 161 -5.99 11.10 12.48
CA SER A 161 -7.33 11.20 13.07
C SER A 161 -7.73 9.91 13.81
N ARG A 162 -7.29 8.76 13.31
CA ARG A 162 -7.49 7.45 13.95
C ARG A 162 -6.65 7.27 15.22
N GLY A 163 -5.43 7.79 15.26
CA GLY A 163 -4.61 7.81 16.46
C GLY A 163 -5.27 8.63 17.58
N TRP A 164 -5.88 9.76 17.22
CA TRP A 164 -6.65 10.59 18.15
C TRP A 164 -7.94 9.94 18.63
N ALA A 165 -8.68 9.26 17.73
CA ALA A 165 -9.88 8.53 18.11
C ALA A 165 -9.60 7.48 19.19
N ASN A 166 -8.49 6.74 19.09
CA ASN A 166 -8.09 5.76 20.10
C ASN A 166 -7.77 6.39 21.48
N VAL A 167 -7.18 7.59 21.50
CA VAL A 167 -6.88 8.32 22.74
C VAL A 167 -8.17 8.87 23.37
N TYR A 168 -9.07 9.43 22.56
CA TYR A 168 -10.35 9.95 23.03
C TYR A 168 -11.28 8.84 23.53
N PHE A 169 -11.35 7.69 22.83
CA PHE A 169 -12.08 6.52 23.32
C PHE A 169 -11.51 6.03 24.66
N ALA A 170 -10.19 6.00 24.85
CA ALA A 170 -9.60 5.61 26.14
C ALA A 170 -9.92 6.60 27.28
N LEU A 171 -9.96 7.91 27.01
CA LEU A 171 -10.25 8.96 28.01
C LEU A 171 -11.74 9.11 28.34
N VAL A 172 -12.64 8.96 27.36
CA VAL A 172 -14.09 9.10 27.56
C VAL A 172 -14.73 7.81 28.05
N TRP A 173 -14.26 6.64 27.59
CA TRP A 173 -14.81 5.36 28.04
C TRP A 173 -14.50 5.07 29.51
N THR A 174 -13.30 5.46 29.99
CA THR A 174 -12.91 5.30 31.40
C THR A 174 -13.63 6.27 32.34
N THR A 175 -14.18 7.38 31.84
CA THR A 175 -14.88 8.38 32.65
C THR A 175 -16.40 8.20 32.67
N GLN A 176 -17.00 7.53 31.68
CA GLN A 176 -18.45 7.25 31.66
C GLN A 176 -18.84 5.88 32.24
N HIS A 177 -17.90 4.94 32.35
CA HIS A 177 -18.15 3.62 32.96
C HIS A 177 -17.02 3.25 33.95
N PRO A 178 -17.05 3.76 35.20
CA PRO A 178 -16.23 3.22 36.27
C PRO A 178 -16.71 1.80 36.62
N PHE A 179 -15.76 0.90 36.88
CA PHE A 179 -16.05 -0.39 37.51
C PHE A 179 -16.54 -0.20 38.95
#